data_AF-A0A6A3P066-F1
#
_entry.id   AF-A0A6A3P066-F1
#
_cell.length_a   1.000
_cell.length_b   1.000
_cell.length_c   1.000
_cell.angle_alpha   90.00
_cell.angle_beta   90.00
_cell.angle_gamma   90.00
#
_symmetry.space_group_name_H-M   'P 1'
#
loop_
_entity.id
_entity.type
_entity.pdbx_description
1 polymer ?
#
loop_
_entity_poly.entity_id
_entity_poly.type
_entity_poly.pdbx_seq_one_letter_code
_entity_poly.pdbx_strand_id
1 'polypeptide(L)'
;MIDPSNFGAIRKAFITDLFGPTVLSIWEASINSVQLPKHPMKELSEMKTKSLAAKYFSIPQEHLNYYPSVSEAVLNAPCATADETNSKHAGPSGEPGKRRPVRPKKAMPRLKASQSSILQFFRAK
;
A
#
# COMPACT_ATOMS: atom_id res chain seq x y z
N MET A 1 35.48 -12.30 -0.23
CA MET A 1 36.17 -11.58 -1.32
C MET A 1 35.90 -12.34 -2.61
N ILE A 2 35.41 -11.67 -3.66
CA ILE A 2 35.18 -12.29 -4.96
C ILE A 2 36.50 -12.19 -5.74
N ASP A 3 37.05 -13.31 -6.20
CA ASP A 3 38.29 -13.31 -6.97
C ASP A 3 38.12 -12.57 -8.30
N PRO A 4 39.02 -11.63 -8.66
CA PRO A 4 38.91 -10.82 -9.87
C PRO A 4 39.02 -11.65 -11.16
N SER A 5 39.58 -12.85 -11.09
CA SER A 5 39.62 -13.82 -12.20
C SER A 5 38.23 -14.36 -12.60
N ASN A 6 37.22 -14.20 -11.75
CA ASN A 6 35.90 -14.79 -11.92
C ASN A 6 34.88 -13.83 -12.59
N PHE A 7 35.27 -12.59 -12.91
CA PHE A 7 34.36 -11.57 -13.43
C PHE A 7 33.64 -12.00 -14.73
N GLY A 8 34.34 -12.73 -15.60
CA GLY A 8 33.76 -13.23 -16.85
C GLY A 8 32.65 -14.23 -16.63
N ALA A 9 32.81 -15.16 -15.69
CA ALA A 9 31.80 -16.16 -15.39
C ALA A 9 30.63 -15.55 -14.61
N ILE A 10 30.91 -14.63 -13.68
CA ILE A 10 29.86 -13.88 -12.95
C ILE A 10 28.99 -13.09 -13.92
N ARG A 11 29.60 -12.37 -14.87
CA ARG A 11 28.86 -11.61 -15.87
C ARG A 11 27.98 -12.51 -16.74
N LYS A 12 28.49 -13.66 -17.17
CA LYS A 12 27.72 -14.65 -17.94
C LYS A 12 26.55 -15.18 -17.13
N ALA A 13 26.79 -15.61 -15.89
CA ALA A 13 25.74 -16.11 -15.00
C ALA A 13 24.63 -15.08 -14.77
N PHE A 14 25.00 -13.81 -14.57
CA PHE A 14 24.05 -12.72 -14.39
C PHE A 14 23.21 -12.46 -15.64
N ILE A 15 23.83 -12.46 -16.83
CA ILE A 15 23.11 -12.28 -18.10
C ILE A 15 22.13 -13.44 -18.31
N THR A 16 22.57 -14.68 -18.06
CA THR A 16 21.70 -15.85 -18.23
C THR A 16 20.54 -15.88 -17.23
N ASP A 17 20.75 -15.39 -16.01
CA ASP A 17 19.70 -15.33 -14.98
C ASP A 17 18.63 -14.28 -15.32
N LEU A 18 19.04 -13.10 -15.77
CA LEU A 18 18.11 -12.01 -16.08
C LEU A 18 17.40 -12.14 -17.41
N PHE A 19 18.09 -12.62 -18.45
CA PHE A 19 17.59 -12.59 -19.83
C PHE A 19 17.32 -13.99 -20.40
N GLY A 20 17.65 -15.04 -19.65
CA GLY A 20 17.58 -16.42 -20.10
C GLY A 20 18.81 -16.86 -20.92
N PRO A 21 18.85 -18.12 -21.33
CA PRO A 21 20.02 -18.72 -22.00
C PRO A 21 20.23 -18.24 -23.44
N THR A 22 19.26 -17.53 -24.02
CA THR A 22 19.30 -17.07 -25.42
C THR A 22 20.13 -15.81 -25.63
N VAL A 23 20.34 -15.00 -24.57
CA VAL A 23 21.12 -13.75 -24.65
C VAL A 23 22.55 -14.04 -24.16
N LEU A 24 23.53 -13.87 -25.03
CA LEU A 24 24.94 -14.18 -24.71
C LEU A 24 25.73 -12.95 -24.25
N SER A 25 25.26 -11.76 -24.63
CA SER A 25 25.96 -10.50 -24.38
C SER A 25 24.99 -9.39 -23.98
N ILE A 26 25.49 -8.43 -23.20
CA ILE A 26 24.70 -7.27 -22.77
C ILE A 26 24.23 -6.38 -23.93
N TRP A 27 24.92 -6.44 -25.07
CA TRP A 27 24.57 -5.67 -26.26
C TRP A 27 23.36 -6.24 -27.01
N GLU A 28 23.09 -7.52 -26.83
CA GLU A 28 21.91 -8.21 -27.38
C GLU A 28 20.71 -8.14 -26.41
N ALA A 29 20.97 -7.74 -25.16
CA ALA A 29 19.95 -7.68 -24.12
C ALA A 29 18.97 -6.53 -24.39
N SER A 30 17.67 -6.86 -24.36
CA SER A 30 16.57 -5.90 -24.48
C SER A 30 15.68 -5.98 -23.25
N ILE A 31 14.96 -4.90 -22.95
CA ILE A 31 13.97 -4.93 -21.85
C ILE A 31 12.87 -5.98 -22.11
N ASN A 32 12.59 -6.27 -23.38
CA ASN A 32 11.61 -7.27 -23.79
C ASN A 32 12.12 -8.71 -23.56
N SER A 33 13.43 -8.91 -23.45
CA SER A 33 14.03 -10.24 -23.23
C SER A 33 14.27 -10.54 -21.74
N VAL A 34 13.90 -9.64 -20.83
CA VAL A 34 14.05 -9.84 -19.39
C VAL A 34 13.06 -10.91 -18.91
N GLN A 35 13.59 -11.98 -18.32
CA GLN A 35 12.84 -13.09 -17.76
C GLN A 35 13.01 -13.12 -16.24
N LEU A 36 12.36 -12.17 -15.55
CA LEU A 36 12.34 -12.17 -14.10
C LEU A 36 11.25 -13.12 -13.58
N PRO A 37 11.52 -13.90 -12.51
CA PRO A 37 10.48 -14.66 -11.82
C PRO A 37 9.33 -13.74 -11.42
N LYS A 38 8.14 -14.01 -11.95
CA LYS A 38 6.93 -13.30 -11.52
C LYS A 38 6.57 -13.82 -10.14
N HIS A 39 6.46 -12.90 -9.17
CA HIS A 39 5.86 -13.28 -7.90
C HIS A 39 4.42 -13.76 -8.15
N PRO A 40 4.00 -14.88 -7.54
CA PRO A 40 2.64 -15.36 -7.67
C PRO A 40 1.71 -14.23 -7.24
N MET A 41 0.81 -13.83 -8.14
CA MET A 41 -0.16 -12.80 -7.81
C MET A 41 -1.05 -13.35 -6.71
N LYS A 42 -0.98 -12.72 -5.54
CA LYS A 42 -1.86 -13.05 -4.44
C LYS A 42 -3.25 -12.59 -4.80
N GLU A 43 -4.16 -13.54 -5.02
CA GLU A 43 -5.57 -13.22 -5.19
C GLU A 43 -6.06 -12.42 -3.97
N LEU A 44 -6.64 -11.25 -4.27
CA LEU A 44 -7.21 -10.39 -3.25
C LEU A 44 -8.60 -10.91 -2.92
N SER A 45 -8.94 -10.93 -1.63
CA SER A 45 -10.32 -11.23 -1.23
C SER A 45 -11.28 -10.17 -1.78
N GLU A 46 -12.54 -10.55 -1.99
CA GLU A 46 -13.60 -9.66 -2.50
C GLU A 46 -13.73 -8.36 -1.71
N MET A 47 -13.54 -8.41 -0.39
CA MET A 47 -13.58 -7.23 0.46
C MET A 47 -12.48 -6.22 0.09
N LYS A 48 -11.28 -6.71 -0.25
CA LYS A 48 -10.15 -5.86 -0.63
C LYS A 48 -10.33 -5.31 -2.04
N THR A 49 -10.84 -6.10 -2.97
CA THR A 49 -11.12 -5.62 -4.33
C THR A 49 -12.19 -4.53 -4.33
N LYS A 50 -13.29 -4.71 -3.57
CA LYS A 50 -14.32 -3.68 -3.37
C LYS A 50 -13.75 -2.41 -2.71
N SER A 51 -12.93 -2.55 -1.67
CA SER A 51 -12.30 -1.40 -1.02
C SER A 51 -11.36 -0.64 -1.97
N LEU A 52 -10.63 -1.35 -2.83
CA LEU A 52 -9.71 -0.76 -3.80
C LEU A 52 -10.46 -0.04 -4.92
N ALA A 53 -11.56 -0.62 -5.41
CA ALA A 53 -12.47 0.03 -6.36
C ALA A 53 -13.04 1.33 -5.77
N ALA A 54 -13.57 1.29 -4.55
CA ALA A 54 -14.10 2.47 -3.88
C ALA A 54 -13.04 3.58 -3.73
N LYS A 55 -11.79 3.23 -3.39
CA LYS A 55 -10.69 4.19 -3.34
C LYS A 55 -10.39 4.80 -4.70
N TYR A 56 -10.36 3.99 -5.75
CA TYR A 56 -10.12 4.49 -7.11
C TYR A 56 -11.20 5.47 -7.55
N PHE A 57 -12.48 5.14 -7.33
CA PHE A 57 -13.61 6.00 -7.67
C PHE A 57 -13.72 7.26 -6.80
N SER A 58 -13.04 7.30 -5.66
CA SER A 58 -12.93 8.52 -4.85
C SER A 58 -11.87 9.51 -5.34
N ILE A 59 -11.06 9.14 -6.35
CA ILE A 59 -10.03 10.02 -6.90
C ILE A 59 -10.68 11.10 -7.77
N PRO A 60 -10.39 12.40 -7.54
CA PRO A 60 -10.85 13.48 -8.40
C PRO A 60 -10.40 13.29 -9.85
N GLN A 61 -11.26 13.65 -10.82
CA GLN A 61 -10.98 13.48 -12.25
C GLN A 61 -9.67 14.15 -12.69
N GLU A 62 -9.34 15.30 -12.10
CA GLU A 62 -8.10 16.04 -12.36
C GLU A 62 -6.82 15.24 -12.07
N HIS A 63 -6.91 14.23 -11.18
CA HIS A 63 -5.78 13.41 -10.77
C HIS A 63 -5.75 12.02 -11.42
N LEU A 64 -6.76 11.63 -12.20
CA LEU A 64 -6.83 10.30 -12.78
C LEU A 64 -5.66 9.99 -13.73
N ASN A 65 -5.09 11.00 -14.38
CA ASN A 65 -3.94 10.84 -15.28
C ASN A 65 -2.66 10.33 -14.59
N TYR A 66 -2.56 10.47 -13.26
CA TYR A 66 -1.43 9.94 -12.48
C TYR A 66 -1.57 8.46 -12.14
N TYR A 67 -2.74 7.87 -12.36
CA TYR A 67 -3.03 6.48 -11.99
C TYR A 67 -3.13 5.60 -13.24
N PRO A 68 -2.78 4.31 -13.11
CA PRO A 68 -2.93 3.37 -14.21
C PRO A 68 -4.41 3.19 -14.55
N SER A 69 -4.71 3.10 -15.85
CA SER A 69 -6.03 2.77 -16.36
C SER A 69 -6.47 1.40 -15.84
N VAL A 70 -7.59 1.35 -15.14
CA VAL A 70 -8.13 0.12 -14.54
C VAL A 70 -8.98 -0.63 -15.57
N SER A 71 -8.84 -1.95 -15.61
CA SER A 71 -9.66 -2.83 -16.46
C SER A 71 -11.14 -2.77 -16.09
N GLU A 72 -12.03 -2.94 -17.07
CA GLU A 72 -13.49 -2.86 -16.92
C GLU A 72 -14.07 -3.78 -15.82
N ALA A 73 -13.40 -4.89 -15.51
CA ALA A 73 -13.77 -5.81 -14.45
C ALA A 73 -13.83 -5.15 -13.05
N VAL A 74 -13.04 -4.10 -12.82
CA VAL A 74 -13.07 -3.32 -11.57
C VAL A 74 -14.12 -2.21 -11.64
N LEU A 75 -14.44 -1.72 -12.84
CA LEU A 75 -15.42 -0.65 -13.04
C LEU A 75 -16.86 -1.09 -12.73
N ASN A 76 -17.18 -2.36 -12.96
CA ASN A 76 -18.50 -2.93 -12.71
C ASN A 76 -18.71 -3.44 -11.28
N ALA A 77 -17.74 -3.25 -10.37
CA ALA A 77 -17.88 -3.70 -9.00
C ALA A 77 -18.93 -2.85 -8.26
N PRO A 78 -19.92 -3.46 -7.57
CA PRO A 78 -20.92 -2.71 -6.84
C PRO A 78 -20.26 -1.84 -5.78
N CYS A 79 -20.37 -0.52 -5.95
CA CYS A 79 -19.92 0.45 -4.96
C CYS A 79 -20.93 0.42 -3.82
N ALA A 80 -20.56 -0.19 -2.69
CA ALA A 80 -21.40 -0.16 -1.50
C ALA A 80 -21.52 1.29 -1.01
N THR A 81 -22.66 1.92 -1.27
CA THR A 81 -23.05 3.18 -0.65
C THR A 81 -23.07 2.95 0.86
N ALA A 82 -22.35 3.80 1.59
CA ALA A 82 -22.26 3.76 3.04
C ALA A 82 -23.55 4.29 3.69
N ASP A 83 -24.69 3.65 3.41
CA ASP A 83 -25.98 3.97 4.02
C ASP A 83 -26.70 2.66 4.39
N GLU A 84 -26.26 2.06 5.50
CA GLU A 84 -27.14 1.22 6.30
C GLU A 84 -26.96 1.60 7.78
N THR A 85 -27.86 2.46 8.22
CA THR A 85 -28.27 2.71 9.60
C THR A 85 -28.41 1.40 10.38
N ASN A 86 -27.46 1.10 11.27
CA ASN A 86 -27.61 0.01 12.21
C ASN A 86 -28.30 0.50 13.50
N SER A 87 -29.62 0.60 13.40
CA SER A 87 -30.55 0.83 14.51
C SER A 87 -30.74 -0.46 15.31
N LYS A 88 -30.41 -0.40 16.60
CA LYS A 88 -30.98 -1.15 17.75
C LYS A 88 -31.24 -2.66 17.56
N HIS A 89 -30.41 -3.47 18.21
CA HIS A 89 -30.89 -4.63 18.95
C HIS A 89 -30.32 -4.61 20.37
N ALA A 90 -31.22 -4.45 21.34
CA ALA A 90 -30.99 -4.70 22.76
C ALA A 90 -31.58 -6.07 23.10
N GLY A 91 -30.80 -6.92 23.78
CA GLY A 91 -31.23 -8.21 24.34
C GLY A 91 -30.03 -8.97 24.94
N PRO A 92 -30.19 -9.70 26.06
CA PRO A 92 -29.19 -9.72 27.13
C PRO A 92 -28.38 -11.03 27.25
N SER A 93 -27.41 -10.99 28.16
CA SER A 93 -26.71 -12.11 28.83
C SER A 93 -25.40 -12.63 28.19
N GLY A 94 -24.30 -12.27 28.86
CA GLY A 94 -23.40 -13.27 29.47
C GLY A 94 -22.27 -13.86 28.63
N GLU A 95 -21.20 -13.08 28.37
CA GLU A 95 -19.80 -13.56 28.36
C GLU A 95 -18.85 -12.35 28.54
N PRO A 96 -17.68 -12.47 29.19
CA PRO A 96 -16.70 -11.39 29.27
C PRO A 96 -16.00 -11.25 27.90
N GLY A 97 -16.66 -10.55 26.98
CA GLY A 97 -16.11 -10.22 25.67
C GLY A 97 -14.76 -9.52 25.81
N LYS A 98 -13.75 -10.06 25.12
CA LYS A 98 -12.41 -9.47 25.00
C LYS A 98 -12.54 -8.00 24.63
N ARG A 99 -12.05 -7.10 25.50
CA ARG A 99 -12.10 -5.65 25.29
C ARG A 99 -11.42 -5.33 23.96
N ARG A 100 -12.13 -4.63 23.07
CA ARG A 100 -11.52 -4.02 21.88
C ARG A 100 -10.35 -3.16 22.37
N PRO A 101 -9.17 -3.16 21.70
CA PRO A 101 -8.08 -2.26 22.05
C PRO A 101 -8.58 -0.81 21.91
N VAL A 102 -8.95 -0.20 23.04
CA VAL A 102 -9.37 1.19 23.09
C VAL A 102 -8.11 2.03 23.02
N ARG A 103 -8.09 3.01 22.11
CA ARG A 103 -7.01 3.99 22.03
C ARG A 103 -6.83 4.62 23.43
N PRO A 104 -5.60 4.62 24.00
CA PRO A 104 -5.37 5.25 25.29
C PRO A 104 -5.86 6.70 25.26
N LYS A 105 -6.69 7.08 26.23
CA LYS A 105 -7.12 8.47 26.36
C LYS A 105 -5.87 9.30 26.67
N LYS A 106 -5.51 10.20 25.74
CA LYS A 106 -4.37 11.09 25.91
C LYS A 106 -4.70 12.04 27.06
N ALA A 107 -4.01 11.90 28.19
CA ALA A 107 -4.09 12.88 29.26
C ALA A 107 -3.55 14.21 28.71
N MET A 108 -4.35 15.27 28.82
CA MET A 108 -3.86 16.62 28.52
C MET A 108 -2.90 17.00 29.65
N PRO A 109 -1.60 17.20 29.38
CA PRO A 109 -0.70 17.73 30.40
C PRO A 109 -1.20 19.13 30.78
N ARG A 110 -1.40 19.39 32.07
CA ARG A 110 -1.65 20.74 32.55
C ARG A 110 -0.38 21.55 32.27
N LEU A 111 -0.45 22.49 31.34
CA LEU A 111 0.63 23.44 31.08
C LEU A 111 0.90 24.16 32.41
N LYS A 112 2.16 24.13 32.86
CA LYS A 112 2.54 24.91 34.04
C LYS A 112 2.48 26.39 33.68
N ALA A 113 2.08 27.25 34.61
CA ALA A 113 1.94 28.69 34.38
C ALA A 113 3.22 29.37 33.84
N SER A 114 4.39 28.76 34.07
CA SER A 114 5.70 29.26 33.60
C SER A 114 6.10 28.75 32.21
N GLN A 115 5.29 27.93 31.54
CA GLN A 115 5.63 27.39 30.22
C GLN A 115 5.14 28.35 29.14
N SER A 116 6.07 29.01 28.44
CA SER A 116 5.72 29.84 27.29
C SER A 116 5.11 28.97 26.20
N SER A 117 3.93 29.37 25.72
CA SER A 117 3.25 28.71 24.61
C SER A 117 3.86 29.20 23.32
N ILE A 118 4.09 28.30 22.35
CA ILE A 118 4.59 28.68 21.03
C ILE A 118 3.64 29.69 20.32
N LEU A 119 2.36 29.74 20.72
CA LEU A 119 1.40 30.73 20.24
C LEU A 119 1.74 32.16 20.68
N GLN A 120 2.57 32.36 21.72
CA GLN A 120 3.06 33.68 22.10
C GLN A 120 4.02 34.27 21.05
N PHE A 121 4.77 33.44 20.33
CA PHE A 121 5.67 33.91 19.26
C PHE A 121 4.92 34.61 18.13
N PHE A 122 3.71 34.15 17.80
CA PHE A 122 2.89 34.72 16.72
C PHE A 122 2.08 35.95 17.14
N ARG A 123 2.15 36.37 18.41
CA ARG A 123 1.46 37.56 18.92
C ARG A 123 2.33 38.81 18.95
N ALA A 124 3.63 38.69 18.66
CA ALA A 124 4.50 39.85 18.56
C ALA A 124 4.18 40.63 17.27
N LYS A 125 3.83 41.90 17.44
CA LYS A 125 3.61 42.90 16.38
C LYS A 125 4.38 44.15 16.76
#